data_AF-A0A1A5D8R4-F1
#
_entry.id   AF-A0A1A5D8R4-F1
#
_cell.length_a   1.000
_cell.length_b   1.000
_cell.length_c   1.000
_cell.angle_alpha   90.00
_cell.angle_beta   90.00
_cell.angle_gamma   90.00
#
_symmetry.space_group_name_H-M   'P 1'
#
loop_
_entity.id
_entity.type
_entity.pdbx_description
1 polymer ?
#
loop_
_entity_poly.entity_id
_entity_poly.type
_entity_poly.pdbx_seq_one_letter_code
_entity_poly.pdbx_strand_id
1 'polypeptide(L)'
;MIPCQQQLADLLRQTAAARDAFAVRRRLDVEAPKFQVKPAGRGFFHIVETATGLVRGFRRSHNEACQRAAELEQQARDNLGTEG
;
A
#
# COMPACT_ATOMS: atom_id res chain seq x y z
N MET A 1 -18.68 6.64 -45.13
CA MET A 1 -17.27 6.28 -44.83
C MET A 1 -16.73 7.23 -43.77
N ILE A 2 -17.01 6.95 -42.49
CA ILE A 2 -16.58 7.75 -41.31
C ILE A 2 -15.73 6.93 -40.29
N PRO A 3 -15.25 5.68 -40.54
CA PRO A 3 -14.72 4.83 -39.46
C PRO A 3 -13.44 5.37 -38.82
N CYS A 4 -12.57 6.02 -39.60
CA CYS A 4 -11.27 6.50 -39.11
C CYS A 4 -11.38 7.64 -38.08
N GLN A 5 -12.36 8.54 -38.24
CA GLN A 5 -12.63 9.64 -37.30
C GLN A 5 -13.15 9.11 -35.95
N GLN A 6 -14.04 8.12 -35.99
CA GLN A 6 -14.56 7.49 -34.77
C GLN A 6 -13.49 6.74 -34.01
N GLN A 7 -12.65 5.96 -34.70
CA GLN A 7 -11.55 5.22 -34.05
C GLN A 7 -10.56 6.14 -33.33
N LEU A 8 -10.22 7.29 -33.92
CA LEU A 8 -9.37 8.28 -33.28
C LEU A 8 -10.05 8.90 -32.05
N ALA A 9 -11.34 9.24 -32.16
CA ALA A 9 -12.10 9.81 -31.05
C ALA A 9 -12.19 8.85 -29.85
N ASP A 10 -12.39 7.55 -30.10
CA ASP A 10 -12.38 6.51 -29.07
C ASP A 10 -11.01 6.37 -28.41
N LEU A 11 -9.93 6.33 -29.20
CA LEU A 11 -8.57 6.25 -28.67
C LEU A 11 -8.25 7.45 -27.77
N LEU A 12 -8.56 8.67 -28.22
CA LEU A 12 -8.35 9.89 -27.42
C LEU A 12 -9.13 9.83 -26.11
N ARG A 13 -10.39 9.37 -26.14
CA ARG A 13 -11.24 9.25 -24.97
C ARG A 13 -10.69 8.22 -23.97
N GLN A 14 -10.21 7.07 -24.46
CA GLN A 14 -9.55 6.06 -23.63
C GLN A 14 -8.26 6.60 -23.00
N THR A 15 -7.45 7.35 -23.76
CA THR A 15 -6.20 7.93 -23.24
C THR A 15 -6.46 9.00 -22.17
N ALA A 16 -7.49 9.82 -22.34
CA ALA A 16 -7.88 10.82 -21.35
C ALA A 16 -8.33 10.14 -20.04
N ALA A 17 -9.22 9.14 -20.13
CA ALA A 17 -9.66 8.36 -18.99
C ALA A 17 -8.51 7.65 -18.27
N ALA A 18 -7.55 7.08 -19.00
CA ALA A 18 -6.36 6.49 -18.41
C ALA A 18 -5.52 7.53 -17.66
N ARG A 19 -5.27 8.69 -18.26
CA ARG A 19 -4.51 9.79 -17.62
C ARG A 19 -5.17 10.26 -16.33
N ASP A 20 -6.49 10.43 -16.33
CA ASP A 20 -7.24 10.83 -15.14
C ASP A 20 -7.18 9.76 -14.04
N ALA A 21 -7.32 8.47 -14.38
CA ALA A 21 -7.19 7.37 -13.43
C ALA A 21 -5.80 7.32 -12.78
N PHE A 22 -4.73 7.54 -13.55
CA PHE A 22 -3.37 7.61 -13.00
C PHE A 22 -3.16 8.86 -12.14
N ALA A 23 -3.70 10.01 -12.54
CA ALA A 23 -3.63 11.24 -11.75
C ALA A 23 -4.34 11.09 -10.40
N VAL A 24 -5.50 10.42 -10.38
CA VAL A 24 -6.22 10.09 -9.15
C VAL A 24 -5.38 9.15 -8.28
N ARG A 25 -4.85 8.05 -8.82
CA ARG A 25 -4.00 7.13 -8.05
C ARG A 25 -2.74 7.79 -7.48
N ARG A 26 -2.16 8.75 -8.19
CA ARG A 26 -1.00 9.50 -7.67
C ARG A 26 -1.35 10.44 -6.53
N ARG A 27 -2.60 10.94 -6.48
CA ARG A 27 -3.09 11.83 -5.41
C ARG A 27 -3.63 11.06 -4.21
N LEU A 28 -4.13 9.85 -4.43
CA LEU A 28 -4.42 8.92 -3.35
C LEU A 28 -3.07 8.47 -2.78
N ASP A 29 -2.60 9.19 -1.76
CA ASP A 29 -1.52 8.75 -0.92
C ASP A 29 -1.99 7.44 -0.29
N VAL A 30 -1.59 6.30 -0.88
CA VAL A 30 -1.73 5.01 -0.23
C VAL A 30 -0.80 5.11 0.96
N GLU A 31 -1.36 5.38 2.13
CA GLU A 31 -0.62 5.41 3.39
C GLU A 31 0.31 4.21 3.39
N ALA A 32 1.61 4.50 3.33
CA ALA A 32 2.60 3.44 3.30
C ALA A 32 2.35 2.57 4.56
N PRO A 33 2.33 1.23 4.42
CA PRO A 33 2.11 0.36 5.56
C PRO A 33 3.12 0.73 6.67
N LYS A 34 2.61 1.02 7.87
CA LYS A 34 3.41 1.47 9.01
C LYS A 34 4.31 0.36 9.51
N PHE A 35 3.97 -0.91 9.25
CA PHE A 35 4.80 -2.08 9.57
C PHE A 35 5.13 -2.90 8.32
N GLN A 36 6.42 -3.21 8.14
CA GLN A 36 6.95 -4.05 7.09
C GLN A 36 7.49 -5.36 7.66
N VAL A 37 7.14 -6.48 7.02
CA VAL A 37 7.70 -7.79 7.35
C VAL A 37 8.93 -8.05 6.48
N LYS A 38 10.12 -8.04 7.08
CA LYS A 38 11.40 -8.30 6.39
C LYS A 38 11.96 -9.67 6.77
N PRO A 39 12.37 -10.51 5.82
CA PRO A 39 13.07 -11.75 6.12
C PRO A 39 14.44 -11.44 6.75
N ALA A 40 14.77 -12.10 7.85
CA ALA A 40 15.96 -11.83 8.66
C ALA A 40 16.90 -13.04 8.78
N GLY A 41 16.87 -13.93 7.78
CA GLY A 41 17.66 -15.15 7.74
C GLY A 41 16.79 -16.40 7.56
N ARG A 42 17.31 -17.56 7.99
CA ARG A 42 16.63 -18.85 7.81
C ARG A 42 15.44 -19.00 8.77
N GLY A 43 14.25 -18.75 8.25
CA GLY A 43 12.99 -18.98 8.97
C GLY A 43 12.72 -17.94 10.05
N PHE A 44 13.20 -16.71 9.88
CA PHE A 44 12.88 -15.58 10.77
C PHE A 44 12.42 -14.38 9.96
N PHE A 45 11.41 -13.69 10.49
CA PHE A 45 10.79 -12.52 9.92
C PHE A 45 10.77 -11.42 10.96
N HIS A 46 11.38 -10.28 10.64
CA HIS A 46 11.35 -9.06 11.45
C HIS A 46 10.13 -8.24 11.06
N ILE A 47 9.44 -7.71 12.06
CA ILE A 47 8.37 -6.73 11.87
C ILE A 47 9.01 -5.37 12.17
N VAL A 48 9.17 -4.55 11.14
CA VAL A 48 9.88 -3.28 11.19
C VAL A 48 8.88 -2.15 11.02
N GLU A 49 8.87 -1.20 11.94
CA GLU A 49 8.08 0.02 11.81
C GLU A 49 8.72 0.95 10.78
N THR A 50 7.98 1.32 9.73
CA THR A 50 8.44 2.15 8.61
C THR A 50 8.80 3.56 9.07
N ALA A 51 8.10 4.10 10.07
CA ALA A 51 8.30 5.47 10.56
C ALA A 51 9.61 5.64 11.36
N THR A 52 9.94 4.67 12.22
CA THR A 52 11.10 4.75 13.13
C THR A 52 12.26 3.87 12.70
N GLY A 53 12.02 2.90 11.80
CA GLY A 53 12.97 1.84 11.47
C GLY A 53 13.16 0.80 12.58
N LEU A 54 12.39 0.87 13.67
CA LEU A 54 12.54 -0.02 14.82
C LEU A 54 11.92 -1.39 14.56
N VAL A 55 12.62 -2.43 15.01
CA VAL A 55 12.09 -3.80 14.99
C VAL A 55 11.14 -3.98 16.18
N ARG A 56 9.85 -4.13 15.89
CA ARG A 56 8.79 -4.35 16.90
C ARG A 56 8.66 -5.82 17.33
N GLY A 57 9.24 -6.75 16.57
CA GLY A 57 9.26 -8.15 16.94
C GLY A 57 9.85 -9.08 15.88
N PHE A 58 10.04 -10.33 16.28
CA PHE A 58 10.53 -11.43 15.44
C PHE A 58 9.50 -12.57 15.43
N ARG A 59 9.31 -13.21 14.28
CA ARG A 59 8.45 -14.40 14.12
C ARG A 59 9.14 -15.44 13.26
N ARG A 60 8.79 -16.71 13.49
CA ARG A 60 9.37 -17.84 12.74
C ARG A 60 8.59 -18.17 11.46
N SER A 61 7.30 -17.85 11.43
CA SER A 61 6.46 -17.93 10.23
C SER A 61 6.17 -16.55 9.65
N HIS A 62 6.10 -16.49 8.32
CA HIS A 62 5.65 -15.29 7.60
C HIS A 62 4.20 -14.95 7.96
N ASN A 63 3.34 -15.96 8.08
CA ASN A 63 1.92 -15.76 8.38
C ASN A 63 1.72 -15.15 9.78
N GLU A 64 2.47 -15.63 10.77
CA GLU A 64 2.46 -15.06 12.13
C GLU A 64 3.03 -13.63 12.14
N ALA A 65 4.05 -13.36 11.32
CA ALA A 65 4.60 -12.02 11.18
C ALA A 65 3.58 -11.04 10.58
N CYS A 66 2.82 -11.48 9.58
CA CYS A 66 1.76 -10.67 8.96
C CYS A 66 0.60 -10.41 9.92
N GLN A 67 0.12 -11.42 10.66
CA GLN A 67 -0.92 -11.23 11.66
C GLN A 67 -0.49 -10.21 12.72
N ARG A 68 0.74 -10.34 13.21
CA ARG A 68 1.28 -9.40 14.20
C ARG A 68 1.45 -7.98 13.64
N ALA A 69 1.85 -7.84 12.38
CA ALA A 69 1.90 -6.54 11.73
C ALA A 69 0.50 -5.89 11.66
N ALA A 70 -0.54 -6.67 11.32
CA ALA A 70 -1.93 -6.19 11.27
C ALA A 70 -2.47 -5.75 12.65
N GLU A 71 -2.16 -6.50 13.72
CA GLU A 71 -2.49 -6.10 15.09
C GLU A 71 -1.84 -4.77 15.47
N LEU A 72 -0.58 -4.58 15.10
CA LEU A 72 0.16 -3.35 15.36
C LEU A 72 -0.39 -2.16 14.56
N GLU A 73 -0.78 -2.37 13.29
CA GLU A 73 -1.49 -1.36 12.50
C GLU A 73 -2.81 -0.94 13.16
N GLN A 74 -3.59 -1.92 13.62
CA GLN A 74 -4.87 -1.67 14.29
C GLN A 74 -4.65 -0.88 15.58
N GLN A 75 -3.70 -1.30 16.42
CA GLN A 75 -3.39 -0.59 17.65
C GLN A 75 -2.84 0.82 17.39
N ALA A 76 -2.03 1.01 16.35
CA ALA A 76 -1.55 2.33 15.94
C ALA A 76 -2.68 3.22 15.41
N ARG A 77 -3.69 2.65 14.77
CA ARG A 77 -4.91 3.38 14.35
C ARG A 77 -5.75 3.80 15.55
N ASP A 78 -5.94 2.91 16.52
CA ASP A 78 -6.74 3.17 17.72
C ASP A 78 -6.10 4.25 18.62
N ASN A 79 -4.76 4.22 18.75
CA ASN A 79 -4.01 5.21 19.52
C ASN A 79 -4.04 6.63 18.92
N LEU A 80 -4.27 6.77 17.61
CA LEU A 80 -4.43 8.09 16.96
C LEU A 80 -5.77 8.76 17.30
N GLY A 81 -6.70 8.04 17.94
CA GLY A 81 -8.01 8.55 18.36
C GLY A 81 -8.04 9.16 19.77
N THR A 82 -6.91 9.25 20.49
CA THR A 82 -6.86 9.78 21.87
C THR A 82 -6.27 11.19 21.98
N GLU A 83 -5.94 11.85 20.87
CA GLU A 83 -5.42 13.24 20.85
C GLU A 83 -6.53 14.27 20.55
N GLY A 84 -7.68 14.15 21.21
CA GLY A 84 -8.82 15.08 21.12
C GLY A 84 -9.14 15.73 22.46
#